data_AF-A0ABD3E743-F1
#
_entry.id   AF-A0ABD3E743-F1
#
_cell.length_a   1.000
_cell.length_b   1.000
_cell.length_c   1.000
_cell.angle_alpha   90.00
_cell.angle_beta   90.00
_cell.angle_gamma   90.00
#
_symmetry.space_group_name_H-M   'P 1'
#
loop_
_entity.id
_entity.type
_entity.pdbx_description
1 polymer ?
#
loop_
_entity_poly.entity_id
_entity_poly.type
_entity_poly.pdbx_seq_one_letter_code
_entity_poly.pdbx_strand_id
1 'polypeptide(L)'
;MNHIVKLGQKVLNSTKPSRGLSVLLQNENAHTHIKSQYLCRRNPVTVRSRNFSSSFSKKDERALEEEAERKIGWVLKTLFFGTAGLVGYNLFPYMGENLMQQSVSLLHVKDPLFKRIGASRLARFAIDDTRRMKIVEMGGAQELVSMLASAKDDRTRKAALKALVAISKSDDAVGALIEAGAIHAIMSTPDATDSECNEIDKYKLTLLTRFRDLRYDISF
;
A
#
# COMPACT_ATOMS: atom_id res chain seq x y z
N MET A 1 37.35 48.47 18.78
CA MET A 1 38.61 47.94 19.32
C MET A 1 38.37 46.49 19.76
N ASN A 2 39.20 45.59 19.21
CA ASN A 2 39.59 44.24 19.65
C ASN A 2 38.51 43.12 19.59
N HIS A 3 38.49 42.21 18.59
CA HIS A 3 39.42 41.12 18.17
C HIS A 3 39.34 39.80 18.98
N ILE A 4 39.55 38.70 18.23
CA ILE A 4 39.88 37.28 18.56
C ILE A 4 38.68 36.34 18.32
N VAL A 5 38.52 35.60 17.20
CA VAL A 5 39.34 34.58 16.47
C VAL A 5 39.54 33.25 17.23
N LYS A 6 38.95 32.16 16.70
CA LYS A 6 39.45 30.76 16.66
C LYS A 6 38.55 29.98 15.67
N LEU A 7 38.98 29.55 14.47
CA LEU A 7 39.81 28.36 14.13
C LEU A 7 39.38 27.13 14.96
N GLY A 8 38.85 26.02 14.46
CA GLY A 8 38.95 25.38 13.14
C GLY A 8 39.52 23.96 13.36
N GLN A 9 38.83 22.90 12.93
CA GLN A 9 39.33 21.50 12.75
C GLN A 9 38.18 20.65 12.18
N LYS A 10 38.11 20.35 10.86
CA LYS A 10 38.77 19.27 10.09
C LYS A 10 38.64 17.87 10.73
N VAL A 11 37.71 17.07 10.22
CA VAL A 11 37.71 15.60 10.36
C VAL A 11 37.89 15.02 8.96
N LEU A 12 39.03 14.35 8.76
CA LEU A 12 39.40 13.64 7.55
C LEU A 12 39.89 12.24 7.96
N ASN A 13 39.33 11.23 7.29
CA ASN A 13 39.90 9.93 6.91
C ASN A 13 40.16 8.78 7.92
N SER A 14 39.48 7.68 7.57
CA SER A 14 39.96 6.32 7.28
C SER A 14 40.61 5.43 8.35
N THR A 15 40.26 4.14 8.28
CA THR A 15 41.13 2.98 7.94
C THR A 15 40.82 1.76 8.81
N LYS A 16 40.62 0.61 8.14
CA LYS A 16 40.55 -0.75 8.71
C LYS A 16 41.84 -1.12 9.48
N PRO A 17 41.80 -2.19 10.27
CA PRO A 17 42.90 -3.14 10.22
C PRO A 17 42.44 -4.61 10.10
N SER A 18 43.10 -5.32 9.17
CA SER A 18 43.29 -6.78 9.16
C SER A 18 44.58 -7.13 9.91
N ARG A 19 44.63 -8.32 10.56
CA ARG A 19 45.80 -9.20 10.87
C ARG A 19 45.33 -10.27 11.89
N GLY A 20 45.67 -11.56 11.85
CA GLY A 20 46.59 -12.37 11.01
C GLY A 20 46.07 -13.83 10.90
N LEU A 21 46.40 -14.56 9.82
CA LEU A 21 47.55 -15.48 9.63
C LEU A 21 47.50 -16.69 10.60
N SER A 22 46.88 -17.83 10.24
CA SER A 22 47.33 -18.94 9.35
C SER A 22 48.25 -19.96 10.05
N VAL A 23 48.28 -21.21 9.52
CA VAL A 23 49.09 -22.42 9.89
C VAL A 23 48.21 -23.45 10.65
N LEU A 24 47.99 -24.71 10.23
CA LEU A 24 48.55 -25.56 9.17
C LEU A 24 47.54 -26.70 8.83
N LEU A 25 47.52 -27.06 7.55
CA LEU A 25 47.05 -28.35 7.04
C LEU A 25 48.01 -29.48 7.45
N GLN A 26 47.46 -30.70 7.49
CA GLN A 26 48.07 -32.05 7.38
C GLN A 26 47.73 -32.93 8.59
N ASN A 27 47.48 -34.22 8.47
CA ASN A 27 47.17 -35.13 7.37
C ASN A 27 46.90 -36.49 8.05
N GLU A 28 45.99 -37.27 7.48
CA GLU A 28 45.95 -38.75 7.44
C GLU A 28 46.05 -39.65 8.71
N ASN A 29 45.02 -40.52 8.77
CA ASN A 29 45.06 -41.99 8.97
C ASN A 29 45.26 -42.58 10.38
N ALA A 30 44.24 -43.28 10.88
CA ALA A 30 44.21 -44.76 10.93
C ALA A 30 42.91 -45.33 11.56
N HIS A 31 42.29 -46.27 10.83
CA HIS A 31 41.55 -47.47 11.24
C HIS A 31 40.84 -47.54 12.61
N THR A 32 39.55 -47.91 12.58
CA THR A 32 39.04 -49.15 13.22
C THR A 32 37.66 -49.52 12.69
N HIS A 33 37.35 -50.80 12.81
CA HIS A 33 36.47 -51.60 11.97
C HIS A 33 35.37 -52.23 12.83
N ILE A 34 34.08 -52.03 12.50
CA ILE A 34 32.99 -52.85 13.06
C ILE A 34 32.05 -53.27 11.92
N LYS A 35 32.05 -54.58 11.66
CA LYS A 35 31.18 -55.32 10.75
C LYS A 35 29.73 -55.29 11.23
N SER A 36 28.79 -55.20 10.29
CA SER A 36 27.51 -55.91 10.40
C SER A 36 27.20 -56.54 9.04
N GLN A 37 27.36 -57.86 8.98
CA GLN A 37 26.94 -58.71 7.89
C GLN A 37 25.43 -58.89 7.96
N TYR A 38 24.71 -58.50 6.91
CA TYR A 38 23.47 -59.18 6.53
C TYR A 38 23.63 -59.67 5.10
N LEU A 39 23.82 -60.98 4.99
CA LEU A 39 23.82 -61.73 3.74
C LEU A 39 22.37 -61.85 3.26
N CYS A 40 22.06 -61.30 2.10
CA CYS A 40 20.93 -61.74 1.29
C CYS A 40 21.44 -62.05 -0.12
N ARG A 41 21.64 -63.36 -0.31
CA ARG A 41 22.01 -64.06 -1.53
C ARG A 41 20.98 -63.78 -2.64
N ARG A 42 21.40 -63.20 -3.77
CA ARG A 42 20.67 -63.25 -5.05
C ARG A 42 21.61 -63.77 -6.15
N ASN A 43 21.17 -64.84 -6.81
CA ASN A 43 21.87 -65.47 -7.93
C ASN A 43 22.09 -64.46 -9.08
N PRO A 44 23.23 -64.51 -9.79
CA PRO A 44 23.40 -63.73 -11.00
C PRO A 44 22.61 -64.42 -12.13
N VAL A 45 21.42 -63.89 -12.44
CA VAL A 45 20.79 -64.16 -13.73
C VAL A 45 21.62 -63.40 -14.77
N THR A 46 22.20 -64.12 -15.72
CA THR A 46 22.86 -63.57 -16.91
C THR A 46 21.84 -62.82 -17.75
N VAL A 47 21.65 -61.53 -17.43
CA VAL A 47 20.89 -60.62 -18.29
C VAL A 47 21.80 -60.26 -19.45
N ARG A 48 21.57 -60.94 -20.57
CA ARG A 48 22.07 -60.57 -21.89
C ARG A 48 21.68 -59.12 -22.16
N SER A 49 22.62 -58.19 -22.01
CA SER A 49 22.43 -56.81 -22.42
C SER A 49 22.20 -56.81 -23.93
N ARG A 50 20.96 -56.60 -24.35
CA ARG A 50 20.68 -56.17 -25.71
C ARG A 50 21.31 -54.80 -25.85
N ASN A 51 22.36 -54.71 -26.65
CA ASN A 51 22.96 -53.46 -27.06
C ASN A 51 21.91 -52.67 -27.85
N PHE A 52 21.16 -51.82 -27.17
CA PHE A 52 20.46 -50.72 -27.81
C PHE A 52 21.47 -49.59 -27.95
N SER A 53 21.76 -49.21 -29.19
CA SER A 53 22.59 -48.06 -29.55
C SER A 53 22.12 -46.80 -28.81
N SER A 54 22.80 -46.44 -27.72
CA SER A 54 22.45 -45.33 -26.84
C SER A 54 23.12 -44.01 -27.28
N SER A 55 23.02 -43.68 -28.57
CA SER A 55 23.61 -42.44 -29.12
C SER A 55 22.58 -41.32 -29.32
N PHE A 56 21.29 -41.58 -29.10
CA PHE A 56 20.22 -40.61 -29.40
C PHE A 56 19.62 -39.91 -28.17
N SER A 57 19.73 -40.47 -26.95
CA SER A 57 18.90 -40.01 -25.82
C SER A 57 19.44 -38.86 -24.96
N LYS A 58 20.76 -38.59 -24.89
CA LYS A 58 21.29 -37.57 -23.96
C LYS A 58 20.98 -36.12 -24.35
N LYS A 59 20.74 -35.85 -25.63
CA LYS A 59 20.43 -34.51 -26.14
C LYS A 59 18.93 -34.21 -26.01
N ASP A 60 18.11 -35.23 -26.23
CA ASP A 60 16.67 -35.18 -26.08
C ASP A 60 16.24 -35.09 -24.61
N GLU A 61 16.94 -35.74 -23.67
CA GLU A 61 16.69 -35.63 -22.23
C GLU A 61 16.89 -34.20 -21.71
N ARG A 62 17.98 -33.52 -22.09
CA ARG A 62 18.24 -32.13 -21.68
C ARG A 62 17.22 -31.15 -22.28
N ALA A 63 16.82 -31.37 -23.53
CA ALA A 63 15.79 -30.57 -24.19
C ALA A 63 14.41 -30.77 -23.53
N LEU A 64 14.09 -32.00 -23.11
CA LEU A 64 12.88 -32.32 -22.36
C LEU A 64 12.86 -31.68 -20.98
N GLU A 65 14.00 -31.68 -20.27
CA GLU A 65 14.15 -31.03 -18.97
C GLU A 65 13.97 -29.50 -19.08
N GLU A 66 14.62 -28.85 -20.05
CA GLU A 66 14.48 -27.40 -20.28
C GLU A 66 13.04 -26.99 -20.68
N GLU A 67 12.36 -27.83 -21.46
CA GLU A 67 10.97 -27.58 -21.84
C GLU A 67 10.00 -27.81 -20.67
N ALA A 68 10.26 -28.81 -19.83
CA ALA A 68 9.51 -29.05 -18.60
C ALA A 68 9.64 -27.88 -17.63
N GLU A 69 10.85 -27.35 -17.41
CA GLU A 69 11.09 -26.19 -16.55
C GLU A 69 10.36 -24.94 -17.06
N ARG A 70 10.37 -24.69 -18.38
CA ARG A 70 9.65 -23.54 -18.96
C ARG A 70 8.13 -23.68 -18.81
N LYS A 71 7.59 -24.87 -19.03
CA LYS A 71 6.15 -25.15 -18.88
C LYS A 71 5.72 -25.06 -17.42
N ILE A 72 6.46 -25.67 -16.50
CA ILE A 72 6.20 -25.61 -15.06
C ILE A 72 6.29 -24.16 -14.56
N GLY A 73 7.26 -23.39 -15.03
CA GLY A 73 7.38 -21.97 -14.69
C GLY A 73 6.17 -21.13 -15.17
N TRP A 74 5.64 -21.43 -16.36
CA TRP A 74 4.45 -20.73 -16.87
C TRP A 74 3.17 -21.17 -16.13
N VAL A 75 3.02 -22.47 -15.84
CA VAL A 75 1.91 -23.00 -15.03
C VAL A 75 1.94 -22.47 -13.60
N LEU A 76 3.12 -22.36 -13.00
CA LEU A 76 3.26 -21.77 -11.66
C LEU A 76 2.86 -20.29 -11.67
N LYS A 77 3.22 -19.55 -12.72
CA LYS A 77 2.77 -18.15 -12.89
C LYS A 77 1.25 -18.06 -12.99
N THR A 78 0.59 -18.91 -13.78
CA THR A 78 -0.88 -18.87 -13.90
C THR A 78 -1.56 -19.22 -12.59
N LEU A 79 -1.03 -20.19 -11.85
CA LEU A 79 -1.51 -20.53 -10.51
C LEU A 79 -1.35 -19.35 -9.54
N PHE A 80 -0.22 -18.64 -9.60
CA PHE A 80 0.04 -17.46 -8.78
C PHE A 80 -0.87 -16.30 -9.15
N PHE A 81 -1.03 -15.98 -10.43
CA PHE A 81 -1.95 -14.92 -10.88
C PHE A 81 -3.41 -15.24 -10.52
N GLY A 82 -3.83 -16.49 -10.68
CA GLY A 82 -5.18 -16.93 -10.30
C GLY A 82 -5.40 -16.81 -8.79
N THR A 83 -4.48 -17.36 -7.99
CA THR A 83 -4.60 -17.35 -6.52
C THR A 83 -4.47 -15.94 -5.96
N ALA A 84 -3.49 -15.15 -6.43
CA ALA A 84 -3.32 -13.76 -6.03
C ALA A 84 -4.51 -12.89 -6.45
N GLY A 85 -5.11 -13.14 -7.62
CA GLY A 85 -6.34 -12.46 -8.05
C GLY A 85 -7.52 -12.76 -7.14
N LEU A 86 -7.72 -14.03 -6.77
CA LEU A 86 -8.83 -14.44 -5.89
C LEU A 86 -8.67 -13.86 -4.47
N VAL A 87 -7.46 -13.96 -3.90
CA VAL A 87 -7.14 -13.38 -2.60
C VAL A 87 -7.25 -11.86 -2.65
N GLY A 88 -6.75 -11.24 -3.73
CA GLY A 88 -6.83 -9.81 -3.95
C GLY A 88 -8.28 -9.32 -4.00
N TYR A 89 -9.15 -9.99 -4.75
CA TYR A 89 -10.56 -9.63 -4.83
C TYR A 89 -11.27 -9.70 -3.47
N ASN A 90 -10.97 -10.72 -2.67
CA ASN A 90 -11.59 -10.89 -1.35
C ASN A 90 -11.01 -9.95 -0.29
N LEU A 91 -9.71 -9.68 -0.30
CA LEU A 91 -9.02 -8.95 0.77
C LEU A 91 -9.01 -7.43 0.56
N PHE A 92 -8.95 -6.99 -0.71
CA PHE A 92 -8.87 -5.58 -1.07
C PHE A 92 -10.05 -4.72 -0.54
N PRO A 93 -11.31 -5.20 -0.53
CA PRO A 93 -12.43 -4.46 0.06
C PRO A 93 -12.22 -4.18 1.55
N TYR A 94 -11.84 -5.20 2.34
CA TYR A 94 -11.64 -5.07 3.79
C TYR A 94 -10.47 -4.16 4.16
N MET A 95 -9.37 -4.20 3.38
CA MET A 95 -8.27 -3.27 3.60
C MET A 95 -8.70 -1.82 3.36
N GLY A 96 -9.55 -1.59 2.34
CA GLY A 96 -10.08 -0.27 2.04
C GLY A 96 -10.91 0.29 3.20
N GLU A 97 -11.78 -0.51 3.79
CA GLU A 97 -12.66 -0.09 4.88
C GLU A 97 -11.91 0.31 6.15
N ASN A 98 -10.95 -0.52 6.58
CA ASN A 98 -10.12 -0.18 7.74
C ASN A 98 -9.34 1.13 7.52
N LEU A 99 -8.82 1.35 6.31
CA LEU A 99 -8.12 2.59 5.97
C LEU A 99 -9.08 3.79 5.89
N MET A 100 -10.32 3.61 5.47
CA MET A 100 -11.35 4.65 5.52
C MET A 100 -11.66 5.03 6.96
N GLN A 101 -11.90 4.05 7.84
CA GLN A 101 -12.17 4.29 9.25
C GLN A 101 -11.01 5.02 9.93
N GLN A 102 -9.77 4.60 9.69
CA GLN A 102 -8.58 5.30 10.17
C GLN A 102 -8.51 6.73 9.65
N SER A 103 -8.94 6.96 8.40
CA SER A 103 -8.97 8.32 7.83
C SER A 103 -10.00 9.21 8.52
N VAL A 104 -11.14 8.66 8.97
CA VAL A 104 -12.11 9.38 9.82
C VAL A 104 -11.52 9.65 11.21
N SER A 105 -10.83 8.68 11.81
CA SER A 105 -10.16 8.88 13.11
C SER A 105 -9.09 9.99 13.06
N LEU A 106 -8.41 10.19 11.92
CA LEU A 106 -7.47 11.29 11.75
C LEU A 106 -8.14 12.68 11.79
N LEU A 107 -9.44 12.78 11.48
CA LEU A 107 -10.19 14.04 11.55
C LEU A 107 -10.43 14.50 13.00
N HIS A 108 -10.46 13.56 13.94
CA HIS A 108 -10.63 13.84 15.37
C HIS A 108 -9.36 14.40 16.02
N VAL A 109 -8.20 14.20 15.40
CA VAL A 109 -6.91 14.67 15.94
C VAL A 109 -6.86 16.20 15.94
N LYS A 110 -6.30 16.80 16.99
CA LYS A 110 -6.26 18.27 17.16
C LYS A 110 -5.44 18.99 16.08
N ASP A 111 -4.39 18.34 15.59
CA ASP A 111 -3.45 18.95 14.65
C ASP A 111 -4.05 18.99 13.22
N PRO A 112 -4.18 20.20 12.61
CA PRO A 112 -4.72 20.38 11.26
C PRO A 112 -4.00 19.57 10.18
N LEU A 113 -2.71 19.25 10.35
CA LEU A 113 -1.96 18.46 9.38
C LEU A 113 -2.55 17.05 9.21
N PHE A 114 -2.87 16.38 10.33
CA PHE A 114 -3.48 15.06 10.29
C PHE A 114 -4.90 15.09 9.74
N LYS A 115 -5.68 16.12 10.10
CA LYS A 115 -7.03 16.32 9.55
C LYS A 115 -7.00 16.44 8.03
N ARG A 116 -6.06 17.22 7.46
CA ARG A 116 -5.88 17.36 6.00
C ARG A 116 -5.57 16.03 5.33
N ILE A 117 -4.72 15.22 5.94
CA ILE A 117 -4.36 13.89 5.42
C ILE A 117 -5.58 12.98 5.42
N GLY A 118 -6.32 12.93 6.54
CA GLY A 118 -7.56 12.17 6.66
C GLY A 118 -8.59 12.57 5.61
N ALA A 119 -8.91 13.86 5.51
CA ALA A 119 -9.85 14.38 4.52
C ALA A 119 -9.42 14.07 3.07
N SER A 120 -8.13 14.25 2.76
CA SER A 120 -7.60 13.95 1.42
C SER A 120 -7.71 12.46 1.06
N ARG A 121 -7.58 11.56 2.04
CA ARG A 121 -7.77 10.13 1.85
C ARG A 121 -9.24 9.78 1.64
N LEU A 122 -10.14 10.33 2.46
CA LEU A 122 -11.59 10.13 2.30
C LEU A 122 -12.06 10.58 0.92
N ALA A 123 -11.56 11.72 0.42
CA ALA A 123 -11.86 12.18 -0.93
C ALA A 123 -11.44 11.17 -2.03
N ARG A 124 -10.36 10.41 -1.80
CA ARG A 124 -9.89 9.36 -2.74
C ARG A 124 -10.67 8.07 -2.60
N PHE A 125 -11.22 7.77 -1.42
CA PHE A 125 -12.04 6.59 -1.20
C PHE A 125 -13.48 6.74 -1.70
N ALA A 126 -13.98 7.98 -1.81
CA ALA A 126 -15.30 8.35 -2.33
C ALA A 126 -15.44 8.16 -3.86
N ILE A 127 -15.16 6.94 -4.35
CA ILE A 127 -15.13 6.58 -5.77
C ILE A 127 -16.56 6.31 -6.26
N ASP A 128 -17.24 5.36 -5.63
CA ASP A 128 -18.61 4.92 -5.92
C ASP A 128 -19.57 5.28 -4.77
N ASP A 129 -20.87 5.16 -5.02
CA ASP A 129 -21.92 5.54 -4.05
C ASP A 129 -21.89 4.67 -2.80
N THR A 130 -21.61 3.37 -2.94
CA THR A 130 -21.47 2.44 -1.80
C THR A 130 -20.37 2.91 -0.85
N ARG A 131 -19.20 3.29 -1.39
CA ARG A 131 -18.09 3.81 -0.58
C ARG A 131 -18.37 5.19 -0.01
N ARG A 132 -19.08 6.06 -0.75
CA ARG A 132 -19.50 7.38 -0.23
C ARG A 132 -20.40 7.22 0.98
N MET A 133 -21.40 6.34 0.88
CA MET A 133 -22.27 6.01 2.02
C MET A 133 -21.52 5.34 3.16
N LYS A 134 -20.53 4.49 2.86
CA LYS A 134 -19.70 3.91 3.93
C LYS A 134 -18.98 4.97 4.75
N ILE A 135 -18.42 5.99 4.08
CA ILE A 135 -17.78 7.13 4.76
C ILE A 135 -18.78 7.87 5.67
N VAL A 136 -20.01 8.05 5.20
CA VAL A 136 -21.10 8.65 5.98
C VAL A 136 -21.44 7.80 7.21
N GLU A 137 -21.64 6.49 7.04
CA GLU A 137 -21.93 5.54 8.13
C GLU A 137 -20.86 5.56 9.24
N MET A 138 -19.59 5.75 8.86
CA MET A 138 -18.48 5.87 9.80
C MET A 138 -18.39 7.24 10.50
N GLY A 139 -19.34 8.15 10.27
CA GLY A 139 -19.35 9.50 10.84
C GLY A 139 -18.49 10.51 10.07
N GLY A 140 -17.98 10.15 8.90
CA GLY A 140 -17.09 11.01 8.11
C GLY A 140 -17.75 12.33 7.68
N ALA A 141 -19.07 12.33 7.46
CA ALA A 141 -19.83 13.55 7.15
C ALA A 141 -19.70 14.60 8.26
N GLN A 142 -20.06 14.23 9.48
CA GLN A 142 -20.04 15.13 10.64
C GLN A 142 -18.63 15.60 10.97
N GLU A 143 -17.64 14.72 10.88
CA GLU A 143 -16.24 15.08 11.11
C GLU A 143 -15.67 16.04 10.06
N LEU A 144 -16.02 15.86 8.79
CA LEU A 144 -15.60 16.76 7.72
C LEU A 144 -16.24 18.15 7.85
N VAL A 145 -17.52 18.21 8.23
CA VAL A 145 -18.22 19.48 8.48
C VAL A 145 -17.63 20.18 9.71
N SER A 146 -17.38 19.46 10.79
CA SER A 146 -16.70 19.97 11.99
C SER A 146 -15.27 20.47 11.70
N MET A 147 -14.53 19.73 10.89
CA MET A 147 -13.21 20.14 10.40
C MET A 147 -13.29 21.43 9.59
N LEU A 148 -14.27 21.58 8.70
CA LEU A 148 -14.47 22.80 7.91
C LEU A 148 -14.80 24.00 8.81
N ALA A 149 -15.76 23.84 9.74
CA ALA A 149 -16.19 24.89 10.64
C ALA A 149 -15.07 25.37 11.59
N SER A 150 -14.17 24.48 12.00
CA SER A 150 -13.04 24.80 12.89
C SER A 150 -11.75 25.20 12.15
N ALA A 151 -11.74 25.20 10.82
CA ALA A 151 -10.53 25.42 10.03
C ALA A 151 -10.09 26.89 10.02
N LYS A 152 -8.88 27.15 10.54
CA LYS A 152 -8.27 28.49 10.55
C LYS A 152 -7.58 28.85 9.23
N ASP A 153 -7.03 27.86 8.53
CA ASP A 153 -6.24 28.05 7.32
C ASP A 153 -6.92 27.51 6.05
N ASP A 154 -6.58 28.10 4.90
CA ASP A 154 -7.16 27.74 3.61
C ASP A 154 -6.83 26.31 3.16
N ARG A 155 -5.67 25.77 3.54
CA ARG A 155 -5.30 24.40 3.15
C ARG A 155 -6.21 23.37 3.80
N THR A 156 -6.54 23.58 5.08
CA THR A 156 -7.51 22.76 5.83
C THR A 156 -8.91 22.91 5.25
N ARG A 157 -9.37 24.15 5.01
CA ARG A 157 -10.67 24.41 4.36
C ARG A 157 -10.80 23.71 3.02
N LYS A 158 -9.79 23.86 2.15
CA LYS A 158 -9.73 23.25 0.82
C LYS A 158 -9.78 21.72 0.89
N ALA A 159 -9.03 21.11 1.81
CA ALA A 159 -9.03 19.65 1.97
C ALA A 159 -10.39 19.12 2.42
N ALA A 160 -11.04 19.79 3.38
CA ALA A 160 -12.38 19.43 3.85
C ALA A 160 -13.42 19.58 2.74
N LEU A 161 -13.46 20.75 2.08
CA LEU A 161 -14.38 21.02 0.98
C LEU A 161 -14.22 20.04 -0.19
N LYS A 162 -12.98 19.71 -0.55
CA LYS A 162 -12.69 18.72 -1.60
C LYS A 162 -13.25 17.33 -1.25
N ALA A 163 -13.14 16.93 0.02
CA ALA A 163 -13.71 15.67 0.49
C ALA A 163 -15.25 15.70 0.47
N LEU A 164 -15.85 16.80 0.93
CA LEU A 164 -17.31 17.01 0.89
C LEU A 164 -17.83 16.96 -0.55
N VAL A 165 -17.16 17.60 -1.51
CA VAL A 165 -17.51 17.53 -2.95
C VAL A 165 -17.42 16.11 -3.49
N ALA A 166 -16.46 15.30 -3.02
CA ALA A 166 -16.35 13.91 -3.47
C ALA A 166 -17.51 13.06 -2.95
N ILE A 167 -17.95 13.31 -1.71
CA ILE A 167 -19.07 12.60 -1.06
C ILE A 167 -20.42 13.05 -1.67
N SER A 168 -20.60 14.34 -1.95
CA SER A 168 -21.87 14.91 -2.46
C SER A 168 -22.27 14.47 -3.87
N LYS A 169 -21.43 13.67 -4.54
CA LYS A 169 -21.77 13.05 -5.82
C LYS A 169 -22.79 11.90 -5.69
N SER A 170 -23.04 11.41 -4.47
CA SER A 170 -24.12 10.46 -4.14
C SER A 170 -25.30 11.23 -3.56
N ASP A 171 -26.51 10.99 -4.07
CA ASP A 171 -27.73 11.65 -3.59
C ASP A 171 -28.06 11.27 -2.16
N ASP A 172 -27.91 9.99 -1.82
CA ASP A 172 -28.12 9.47 -0.47
C ASP A 172 -27.15 10.12 0.53
N ALA A 173 -25.89 10.33 0.13
CA ALA A 173 -24.89 10.93 1.00
C ALA A 173 -25.13 12.44 1.23
N VAL A 174 -25.77 13.14 0.27
CA VAL A 174 -26.08 14.56 0.42
C VAL A 174 -27.02 14.81 1.60
N GLY A 175 -28.02 13.95 1.81
CA GLY A 175 -28.94 14.07 2.96
C GLY A 175 -28.17 14.12 4.29
N ALA A 176 -27.25 13.17 4.48
CA ALA A 176 -26.42 13.11 5.69
C ALA A 176 -25.45 14.29 5.83
N LEU A 177 -24.94 14.86 4.73
CA LEU A 177 -24.12 16.08 4.78
C LEU A 177 -24.95 17.28 5.28
N ILE A 178 -26.19 17.39 4.83
CA ILE A 178 -27.09 18.48 5.22
C ILE A 178 -27.48 18.34 6.69
N GLU A 179 -27.85 17.13 7.13
CA GLU A 179 -28.12 16.82 8.54
C GLU A 179 -26.93 17.13 9.45
N ALA A 180 -25.71 16.89 8.96
CA ALA A 180 -24.47 17.25 9.66
C ALA A 180 -24.22 18.78 9.72
N GLY A 181 -25.06 19.60 9.11
CA GLY A 181 -24.93 21.07 9.10
C GLY A 181 -23.98 21.61 8.02
N ALA A 182 -23.77 20.87 6.93
CA ALA A 182 -22.83 21.28 5.87
C ALA A 182 -23.19 22.65 5.27
N ILE A 183 -24.47 22.97 5.07
CA ILE A 183 -24.92 24.24 4.48
C ILE A 183 -24.39 25.42 5.30
N HIS A 184 -24.66 25.42 6.61
CA HIS A 184 -24.23 26.48 7.52
C HIS A 184 -22.70 26.61 7.56
N ALA A 185 -21.98 25.48 7.63
CA ALA A 185 -20.52 25.48 7.67
C ALA A 185 -19.90 26.05 6.37
N ILE A 186 -20.46 25.70 5.21
CA ILE A 186 -20.00 26.18 3.90
C ILE A 186 -20.25 27.68 3.75
N MET A 187 -21.44 28.16 4.14
CA MET A 187 -21.79 29.58 4.07
C MET A 187 -20.95 30.43 5.03
N SER A 188 -20.65 29.90 6.22
CA SER A 188 -19.78 30.55 7.21
C SER A 188 -18.30 30.53 6.83
N THR A 189 -17.91 29.76 5.83
CA THR A 189 -16.51 29.67 5.39
C THR A 189 -16.15 30.94 4.61
N PRO A 190 -15.13 31.72 5.02
CA PRO A 190 -14.72 32.92 4.30
C PRO A 190 -14.21 32.57 2.90
N ASP A 191 -14.47 33.45 1.94
CA ASP A 191 -13.86 33.39 0.62
C ASP A 191 -12.35 33.61 0.77
N ALA A 192 -11.52 32.96 -0.07
CA ALA A 192 -10.08 33.18 0.07
C ALA A 192 -9.69 34.55 -0.46
N THR A 193 -8.74 35.17 0.23
CA THR A 193 -8.33 36.57 0.01
C THR A 193 -7.41 36.74 -1.20
N ASP A 194 -6.79 35.67 -1.69
CA ASP A 194 -5.67 35.73 -2.64
C ASP A 194 -6.06 35.07 -3.98
N SER A 195 -6.26 35.91 -5.00
CA SER A 195 -6.80 35.55 -6.31
C SER A 195 -5.73 35.01 -7.27
N GLU A 196 -5.67 33.69 -7.39
CA GLU A 196 -5.61 33.00 -8.69
C GLU A 196 -6.50 31.76 -8.61
N CYS A 197 -7.75 31.88 -9.06
CA CYS A 197 -8.78 30.82 -9.06
C CYS A 197 -8.85 30.03 -7.74
N ASN A 198 -9.40 30.67 -6.71
CA ASN A 198 -9.55 30.05 -5.42
C ASN A 198 -10.45 28.80 -5.49
N GLU A 199 -9.83 27.62 -5.51
CA GLU A 199 -10.52 26.32 -5.53
C GLU A 199 -11.49 26.16 -4.35
N ILE A 200 -11.34 26.90 -3.25
CA ILE A 200 -12.30 26.92 -2.14
C ILE A 200 -13.66 27.42 -2.64
N ASP A 201 -13.71 28.57 -3.29
CA ASP A 201 -14.98 29.17 -3.76
C ASP A 201 -15.64 28.28 -4.80
N LYS A 202 -14.84 27.68 -5.69
CA LYS A 202 -15.31 26.67 -6.64
C LYS A 202 -15.94 25.45 -5.95
N TYR A 203 -15.32 24.92 -4.91
CA TYR A 203 -15.90 23.80 -4.16
C TYR A 203 -17.16 24.22 -3.39
N LYS A 204 -17.17 25.41 -2.78
CA LYS A 204 -18.37 25.98 -2.13
C LYS A 204 -19.53 26.06 -3.11
N LEU A 205 -19.31 26.70 -4.27
CA LEU A 205 -20.33 26.83 -5.31
C LEU A 205 -20.81 25.47 -5.82
N THR A 206 -19.90 24.52 -6.03
CA THR A 206 -20.24 23.15 -6.46
C THR A 206 -21.16 22.47 -5.45
N LEU A 207 -20.86 22.58 -4.15
CA LEU A 207 -21.68 22.00 -3.08
C LEU A 207 -23.04 22.68 -2.97
N LEU A 208 -23.08 24.01 -2.95
CA LEU A 208 -24.32 24.77 -2.84
C LEU A 208 -25.24 24.54 -4.04
N THR A 209 -24.67 24.45 -5.25
CA THR A 209 -25.44 24.10 -6.45
C THR A 209 -26.00 22.68 -6.31
N ARG A 210 -25.17 21.72 -5.88
CA ARG A 210 -25.61 20.34 -5.71
C ARG A 210 -26.76 20.21 -4.70
N PHE A 211 -26.71 20.94 -3.59
CA PHE A 211 -27.76 20.92 -2.59
C PHE A 211 -29.07 21.55 -3.12
N ARG A 212 -28.95 22.63 -3.91
CA ARG A 212 -30.10 23.27 -4.56
C ARG A 212 -30.77 22.37 -5.60
N ASP A 213 -29.98 21.68 -6.41
CA ASP A 213 -30.50 20.79 -7.47
C ASP A 213 -31.37 19.66 -6.90
N LEU A 214 -31.02 19.17 -5.72
CA LEU A 214 -31.78 18.15 -4.98
C LEU A 214 -32.95 18.74 -4.18
N ARG A 215 -33.28 20.03 -4.39
CA ARG A 215 -34.36 20.78 -3.73
C ARG A 215 -34.29 20.81 -2.21
N TYR A 216 -33.08 20.75 -1.65
CA TYR A 216 -32.93 21.07 -0.25
C TYR A 216 -33.05 22.59 -0.06
N ASP A 217 -33.90 23.01 0.86
CA ASP A 217 -34.12 24.43 1.15
C ASP A 217 -32.82 25.06 1.70
N ILE A 218 -32.09 25.78 0.85
CA ILE A 218 -30.98 26.65 1.24
C ILE A 218 -31.60 27.97 1.72
N SER A 219 -32.31 27.89 2.83
CA SER A 219 -32.96 29.04 3.45
C SER A 219 -32.31 29.23 4.81
N PHE A 220 -31.43 30.21 4.98
CA PHE A 220 -31.14 30.92 6.24
C PHE A 220 -30.15 32.06 6.00
#